data_AF-A0A9D7B6Z2-F1
#
_entry.id   AF-A0A9D7B6Z2-F1
#
_cell.length_a   1.000
_cell.length_b   1.000
_cell.length_c   1.000
_cell.angle_alpha   90.00
_cell.angle_beta   90.00
_cell.angle_gamma   90.00
#
_symmetry.space_group_name_H-M   'P 1'
#
loop_
_entity.id
_entity.type
_entity.pdbx_description
1 polymer ?
#
loop_
_entity_poly.entity_id
_entity_poly.type
_entity_poly.pdbx_seq_one_letter_code
_entity_poly.pdbx_strand_id
1 'polypeptide(L)'
;MWMRYALAALSVCFVAGSWFAYRGASTNAPASNQVRQGMRLWQGNNCTACHQLYGLGGYMGPDLTNVHSDKGEARIRTFVRYGTGRMPAHAMSDAELDALVAFLGWVDRSGRSRVPQEAVHWTGTYHFEQP
;
A
#
# COMPACT_ATOMS: atom_id res chain seq x y z
N MET A 1 34.84 -2.40 33.51
CA MET A 1 35.55 -2.52 32.20
C MET A 1 34.76 -3.30 31.16
N TRP A 2 34.15 -4.43 31.50
CA TRP A 2 33.36 -5.27 30.58
C TRP A 2 32.23 -4.55 29.83
N MET A 3 31.55 -3.59 30.47
CA MET A 3 30.47 -2.79 29.87
C MET A 3 30.88 -2.07 28.57
N ARG A 4 32.13 -1.60 28.49
CA ARG A 4 32.63 -0.86 27.31
C ARG A 4 32.78 -1.78 26.10
N TYR A 5 33.23 -3.01 26.34
CA TYR A 5 33.36 -4.05 25.33
C TYR A 5 32.01 -4.60 24.88
N ALA A 6 31.08 -4.78 25.82
CA ALA A 6 29.71 -5.19 25.52
C ALA A 6 28.98 -4.17 24.64
N LEU A 7 29.07 -2.87 24.96
CA LEU A 7 28.48 -1.81 24.14
C LEU A 7 29.13 -1.72 22.75
N ALA A 8 30.47 -1.81 22.68
CA ALA A 8 31.17 -1.81 21.39
C ALA A 8 30.74 -3.00 20.51
N ALA A 9 30.63 -4.20 21.09
CA ALA A 9 30.16 -5.39 20.36
C ALA A 9 28.73 -5.22 19.84
N LEU A 10 27.81 -4.69 20.67
CA LEU A 10 26.43 -4.42 20.24
C LEU A 10 26.37 -3.38 19.12
N SER A 11 27.14 -2.30 19.21
CA SER A 11 27.22 -1.30 18.15
C SER A 11 27.78 -1.88 16.85
N VAL A 12 28.82 -2.72 16.91
CA VAL A 12 29.37 -3.40 15.74
C VAL A 12 28.36 -4.36 15.12
N CYS A 13 27.66 -5.17 15.92
CA CYS A 13 26.61 -6.06 15.45
C CYS A 13 25.45 -5.29 14.80
N PHE A 14 25.02 -4.18 15.41
CA PHE A 14 23.98 -3.32 14.86
C PHE A 14 24.39 -2.72 13.52
N VAL A 15 25.61 -2.19 13.39
CA VAL A 15 26.11 -1.61 12.14
C VAL A 15 26.29 -2.69 11.08
N ALA A 16 26.87 -3.84 11.42
CA ALA A 16 27.07 -4.95 10.48
C ALA A 16 25.74 -5.52 9.97
N GLY A 17 24.78 -5.71 10.88
CA GLY A 17 23.43 -6.17 10.58
C GLY A 17 22.64 -5.16 9.74
N SER A 18 22.71 -3.88 10.10
CA SER A 18 22.08 -2.80 9.33
C SER A 18 22.69 -2.69 7.94
N TRP A 19 24.03 -2.68 7.83
CA TRP A 19 24.71 -2.76 6.54
C TRP A 19 24.09 -3.94 5.79
N PHE A 20 24.00 -5.15 6.36
CA PHE A 20 23.59 -6.36 5.63
C PHE A 20 22.15 -6.27 5.11
N ALA A 21 21.24 -5.80 5.96
CA ALA A 21 19.85 -5.59 5.59
C ALA A 21 19.70 -4.55 4.46
N TYR A 22 20.47 -3.46 4.49
CA TYR A 22 20.31 -2.34 3.55
C TYR A 22 21.16 -2.44 2.27
N ARG A 23 22.17 -3.33 2.20
CA ARG A 23 22.87 -3.61 0.93
C ARG A 23 22.22 -4.71 0.06
N GLY A 24 21.13 -5.32 0.52
CA GLY A 24 20.33 -6.21 -0.32
C GLY A 24 19.81 -5.47 -1.55
N ALA A 25 20.24 -5.87 -2.75
CA ALA A 25 19.63 -5.38 -3.98
C ALA A 25 18.17 -5.85 -4.03
N SER A 26 17.23 -4.91 -4.22
CA SER A 26 15.85 -5.27 -4.53
C SER A 26 15.86 -6.10 -5.82
N THR A 27 15.43 -7.37 -5.74
CA THR A 27 15.24 -8.23 -6.93
C THR A 27 14.05 -7.80 -7.78
N ASN A 28 13.21 -6.91 -7.25
CA ASN A 28 12.10 -6.32 -7.99
C ASN A 28 12.61 -5.21 -8.90
N ALA A 29 12.18 -5.26 -10.16
CA ALA A 29 12.39 -4.16 -11.10
C ALA A 29 11.87 -2.84 -10.48
N PRO A 30 12.64 -1.74 -10.59
CA PRO A 30 12.22 -0.46 -10.07
C PRO A 30 10.89 -0.04 -10.71
N ALA A 31 10.01 0.55 -9.90
CA ALA A 31 8.72 1.05 -10.37
C ALA A 31 8.92 2.04 -11.54
N SER A 32 8.12 1.87 -12.60
CA SER A 32 8.16 2.77 -13.77
C SER A 32 7.84 4.22 -13.36
N ASN A 33 8.22 5.18 -14.20
CA ASN A 33 7.86 6.59 -13.97
C ASN A 33 6.35 6.80 -13.79
N GLN A 34 5.54 6.04 -14.55
CA GLN A 34 4.08 6.08 -14.48
C GLN A 34 3.56 5.55 -13.13
N VAL A 35 4.09 4.44 -12.62
CA VAL A 35 3.75 3.92 -11.29
C VAL A 35 4.12 4.93 -10.20
N ARG A 36 5.30 5.56 -10.29
CA ARG A 36 5.71 6.61 -9.35
C ARG A 36 4.81 7.85 -9.41
N GLN A 37 4.32 8.21 -10.59
CA GLN A 37 3.33 9.28 -10.73
C GLN A 37 1.99 8.90 -10.08
N GLY A 38 1.51 7.67 -10.27
CA GLY A 38 0.31 7.17 -9.61
C GLY A 38 0.42 7.17 -8.09
N MET A 39 1.59 6.79 -7.55
CA MET A 39 1.87 6.88 -6.12
C MET A 39 1.79 8.33 -5.60
N ARG A 40 2.34 9.29 -6.36
CA ARG A 40 2.23 10.71 -6.00
C ARG A 40 0.77 11.20 -6.03
N LEU A 41 -0.02 10.75 -6.99
CA LEU A 41 -1.45 11.08 -7.05
C LEU A 41 -2.21 10.50 -5.85
N TRP A 42 -1.94 9.24 -5.51
CA TRP A 42 -2.49 8.58 -4.31
C TRP A 42 -2.20 9.38 -3.03
N GLN A 43 -0.95 9.82 -2.86
CA GLN A 43 -0.53 10.62 -1.70
C GLN A 43 -1.11 12.04 -1.72
N GLY A 44 -1.00 12.73 -2.86
CA GLY A 44 -1.44 14.12 -3.02
C GLY A 44 -2.95 14.31 -2.93
N ASN A 45 -3.74 13.29 -3.28
CA ASN A 45 -5.20 13.28 -3.13
C ASN A 45 -5.66 12.68 -1.80
N ASN A 46 -4.72 12.36 -0.89
CA ASN A 46 -5.00 11.82 0.44
C ASN A 46 -5.89 10.56 0.44
N CYS A 47 -5.72 9.68 -0.56
CA CYS A 47 -6.54 8.48 -0.70
C CYS A 47 -6.41 7.55 0.53
N THR A 48 -5.23 7.53 1.17
CA THR A 48 -4.94 6.75 2.40
C THR A 48 -5.77 7.18 3.60
N ALA A 49 -6.32 8.39 3.65
CA ALA A 49 -7.17 8.80 4.77
C ALA A 49 -8.50 8.02 4.83
N CYS A 50 -8.95 7.52 3.67
CA CYS A 50 -10.18 6.74 3.58
C CYS A 50 -9.92 5.26 3.29
N HIS A 51 -8.92 4.96 2.45
CA HIS A 51 -8.62 3.62 1.96
C HIS A 51 -7.31 3.08 2.52
N GLN A 52 -7.12 1.78 2.37
CA GLN A 52 -5.92 1.06 2.83
C GLN A 52 -5.10 0.52 1.66
N LEU A 53 -3.79 0.42 1.88
CA LEU A 53 -2.90 -0.49 1.16
C LEU A 53 -2.23 -1.39 2.18
N TYR A 54 -2.27 -2.70 1.96
CA TYR A 54 -1.80 -3.74 2.86
C TYR A 54 -2.40 -3.64 4.28
N GLY A 55 -3.67 -3.26 4.39
CA GLY A 55 -4.33 -3.01 5.67
C GLY A 55 -3.89 -1.72 6.37
N LEU A 56 -3.02 -0.91 5.76
CA LEU A 56 -2.52 0.35 6.32
C LEU A 56 -3.22 1.54 5.67
N GLY A 57 -3.96 2.29 6.48
CA GLY A 57 -4.70 3.48 6.05
C GLY A 57 -5.97 3.70 6.85
N GLY A 58 -6.92 4.41 6.25
CA GLY A 58 -8.25 4.64 6.82
C GLY A 58 -9.21 3.48 6.55
N TYR A 59 -10.28 3.41 7.33
CA TYR A 59 -11.28 2.32 7.26
C TYR A 59 -12.64 2.78 6.69
N MET A 60 -12.70 3.99 6.13
CA MET A 60 -13.95 4.54 5.57
C MET A 60 -14.29 3.95 4.20
N GLY A 61 -13.26 3.64 3.42
CA GLY A 61 -13.35 2.93 2.14
C GLY A 61 -12.69 1.55 2.23
N PRO A 62 -12.93 0.68 1.25
CA PRO A 62 -12.31 -0.64 1.21
C PRO A 62 -10.79 -0.56 1.05
N ASP A 63 -10.10 -1.62 1.48
CA ASP A 63 -8.70 -1.86 1.12
C ASP A 63 -8.55 -2.00 -0.41
N LEU A 64 -7.56 -1.30 -0.97
CA LEU A 64 -7.33 -1.20 -2.41
C LEU A 64 -6.10 -1.97 -2.89
N THR A 65 -5.49 -2.80 -2.04
CA THR A 65 -4.26 -3.54 -2.35
C THR A 65 -4.41 -4.39 -3.59
N ASN A 66 -5.52 -5.13 -3.69
CA ASN A 66 -5.78 -6.05 -4.80
C ASN A 66 -6.96 -5.59 -5.68
N VAL A 67 -7.30 -4.29 -5.66
CA VAL A 67 -8.48 -3.77 -6.38
C VAL A 67 -8.36 -3.88 -7.90
N HIS A 68 -7.12 -3.88 -8.43
CA HIS A 68 -6.88 -3.94 -9.88
C HIS A 68 -7.35 -5.26 -10.46
N SER A 69 -6.94 -6.38 -9.86
CA SER A 69 -7.39 -7.72 -10.24
C SER A 69 -8.85 -8.00 -9.83
N ASP A 70 -9.31 -7.48 -8.68
CA ASP A 70 -10.66 -7.74 -8.17
C ASP A 70 -11.78 -7.01 -8.91
N LYS A 71 -11.54 -5.76 -9.37
CA LYS A 71 -12.57 -4.88 -9.95
C LYS A 71 -12.30 -4.48 -11.40
N GLY A 72 -11.05 -4.57 -11.84
CA GLY A 72 -10.62 -4.16 -13.18
C GLY A 72 -10.54 -2.64 -13.35
N GLU A 73 -9.79 -2.23 -14.38
CA GLU A 73 -9.43 -0.83 -14.60
C GLU A 73 -10.62 0.09 -14.88
N ALA A 74 -11.58 -0.37 -15.69
CA ALA A 74 -12.74 0.43 -16.06
C ALA A 74 -13.53 0.85 -14.82
N ARG A 75 -13.68 -0.04 -13.85
CA ARG A 75 -14.38 0.26 -12.60
C ARG A 75 -13.59 1.22 -11.73
N ILE A 76 -12.28 1.04 -11.61
CA ILE A 76 -11.42 1.97 -10.87
C ILE A 76 -11.53 3.39 -11.46
N ARG A 77 -11.40 3.51 -12.78
CA ARG A 77 -11.51 4.80 -13.48
C ARG A 77 -12.85 5.49 -13.21
N THR A 78 -13.95 4.76 -13.32
CA THR A 78 -15.30 5.30 -13.09
C THR A 78 -15.47 5.79 -11.66
N PHE A 79 -15.08 5.00 -10.66
CA PHE A 79 -15.24 5.39 -9.26
C PHE A 79 -14.38 6.61 -8.92
N VAL A 80 -13.12 6.66 -9.36
CA VAL A 80 -12.25 7.82 -9.11
C VAL A 80 -12.81 9.09 -9.75
N ARG A 81 -13.35 9.03 -10.98
CA ARG A 81 -13.93 10.19 -11.66
C ARG A 81 -15.20 10.72 -11.00
N TYR A 82 -16.12 9.83 -10.68
CA TYR A 82 -17.49 10.23 -10.31
C TYR A 82 -17.76 10.16 -8.81
N GLY A 83 -16.92 9.47 -8.05
CA GLY A 83 -17.15 9.23 -6.63
C GLY A 83 -18.36 8.33 -6.36
N THR A 84 -18.76 8.26 -5.10
CA THR A 84 -19.91 7.45 -4.61
C THR A 84 -20.83 8.24 -3.68
N GLY A 85 -20.67 9.57 -3.62
CA GLY A 85 -21.29 10.44 -2.63
C GLY A 85 -20.47 10.53 -1.34
N ARG A 86 -19.97 9.41 -0.81
CA ARG A 86 -19.02 9.40 0.33
C ARG A 86 -17.58 9.52 -0.13
N MET A 87 -17.22 8.83 -1.21
CA MET A 87 -15.95 9.05 -1.89
C MET A 87 -16.10 10.28 -2.78
N PRO A 88 -15.29 11.33 -2.61
CA PRO A 88 -15.35 12.50 -3.47
C PRO A 88 -14.97 12.14 -4.91
N ALA A 89 -15.55 12.85 -5.87
CA ALA A 89 -15.11 12.81 -7.25
C ALA A 89 -13.74 13.49 -7.37
N HIS A 90 -12.79 12.84 -8.04
CA HIS A 90 -11.48 13.43 -8.33
C HIS A 90 -11.43 13.89 -9.79
N ALA A 91 -11.23 15.19 -9.99
CA ALA A 91 -11.00 15.78 -11.31
C ALA A 91 -9.58 15.47 -11.80
N MET A 92 -9.37 14.24 -12.29
CA MET A 92 -8.11 13.78 -12.87
C MET A 92 -8.21 13.73 -14.39
N SER A 93 -7.11 14.09 -15.06
CA SER A 93 -6.94 13.83 -16.49
C SER A 93 -6.82 12.32 -16.79
N ASP A 94 -7.00 11.94 -18.05
CA ASP A 94 -6.86 10.54 -18.50
C ASP A 94 -5.47 9.99 -18.15
N ALA A 95 -4.41 10.79 -18.36
CA ALA A 95 -3.04 10.40 -18.05
C ALA A 95 -2.80 10.20 -16.54
N GLU A 96 -3.42 11.03 -15.70
CA GLU A 96 -3.33 10.86 -14.24
C GLU A 96 -4.07 9.61 -13.77
N LEU A 97 -5.26 9.34 -14.33
CA LEU A 97 -5.99 8.11 -14.06
C LEU A 97 -5.21 6.88 -14.50
N ASP A 98 -4.59 6.91 -15.67
CA ASP A 98 -3.74 5.82 -16.14
C ASP A 98 -2.54 5.59 -15.22
N ALA A 99 -1.94 6.67 -14.72
CA ALA A 99 -0.86 6.57 -13.73
C ALA A 99 -1.35 5.97 -12.41
N LEU A 100 -2.50 6.40 -11.89
CA LEU A 100 -3.09 5.87 -10.66
C LEU A 100 -3.48 4.38 -10.80
N VAL A 101 -4.10 4.01 -11.92
CA VAL A 101 -4.44 2.61 -12.22
C VAL A 101 -3.18 1.75 -12.35
N ALA A 102 -2.12 2.26 -13.02
CA ALA A 102 -0.85 1.57 -13.11
C ALA A 102 -0.20 1.37 -11.73
N PHE A 103 -0.30 2.35 -10.84
CA PHE A 103 0.15 2.23 -9.46
C PHE A 103 -0.63 1.17 -8.68
N LEU A 104 -1.96 1.19 -8.72
CA LEU A 104 -2.79 0.17 -8.06
C LEU A 104 -2.52 -1.23 -8.62
N GLY A 105 -2.30 -1.37 -9.92
CA GLY A 105 -1.88 -2.64 -10.53
C GLY A 105 -0.48 -3.08 -10.13
N TRP A 106 0.44 -2.15 -9.87
CA TRP A 106 1.76 -2.47 -9.31
C TRP A 106 1.64 -2.96 -7.87
N VAL A 107 0.83 -2.28 -7.05
CA VAL A 107 0.54 -2.68 -5.66
C VAL A 107 -0.07 -4.09 -5.59
N ASP A 108 -1.04 -4.37 -6.45
CA ASP A 108 -1.70 -5.68 -6.55
C ASP A 108 -0.70 -6.82 -6.77
N ARG A 109 0.28 -6.62 -7.65
CA ARG A 109 1.32 -7.61 -7.93
C ARG A 109 2.36 -7.75 -6.82
N SER A 110 2.57 -6.71 -6.01
CA SER A 110 3.62 -6.73 -4.97
C SER A 110 3.19 -7.39 -3.66
N GLY A 111 1.91 -7.69 -3.45
CA GLY A 111 1.48 -8.46 -2.29
C GLY A 111 -0.03 -8.62 -2.17
N ARG A 112 -0.46 -9.25 -1.08
CA ARG A 112 -1.89 -9.43 -0.77
C ARG A 112 -2.19 -8.84 0.59
N SER A 113 -3.37 -8.20 0.72
CA SER A 113 -3.86 -7.72 2.01
C SER A 113 -4.82 -8.68 2.72
N ARG A 114 -5.02 -9.89 2.18
CA ARG A 114 -6.16 -10.76 2.53
C ARG A 114 -6.26 -11.04 4.04
N VAL A 115 -7.16 -10.32 4.69
CA VAL A 115 -8.02 -10.91 5.71
C VAL A 115 -9.20 -11.56 4.96
N PRO A 116 -9.49 -12.85 5.20
CA PRO A 116 -10.64 -13.52 4.59
C PRO A 116 -11.92 -12.72 4.83
N GLN A 117 -12.84 -12.69 3.87
CA GLN A 117 -14.03 -11.82 3.96
C GLN A 117 -14.91 -12.21 5.16
N GLU A 118 -14.92 -13.50 5.49
CA GLU A 118 -15.50 -14.10 6.68
C GLU A 118 -14.86 -13.63 8.00
N ALA A 119 -13.60 -13.19 7.94
CA ALA A 119 -12.87 -12.64 9.08
C ALA A 119 -12.95 -11.10 9.14
N VAL A 120 -13.68 -10.44 8.23
CA VAL A 120 -13.92 -8.99 8.27
C VAL A 120 -15.30 -8.72 8.88
N HIS A 121 -15.31 -8.17 10.10
CA HIS A 121 -16.54 -7.65 10.71
C HIS A 121 -17.08 -6.49 9.88
N TRP A 122 -18.40 -6.28 9.91
CA TRP A 122 -19.05 -5.17 9.20
C TRP A 122 -18.56 -3.78 9.67
N THR A 123 -17.95 -3.67 10.85
CA THR A 123 -17.32 -2.43 11.35
C THR A 123 -15.90 -2.21 10.85
N GLY A 124 -15.32 -3.13 10.06
CA GLY A 124 -13.95 -3.06 9.56
C GLY A 124 -12.88 -3.62 10.51
N THR A 125 -13.28 -4.22 11.64
CA THR A 125 -12.38 -4.97 12.53
C THR A 125 -12.26 -6.43 12.09
N TYR A 126 -11.15 -7.08 12.42
CA TYR A 126 -10.95 -8.49 12.08
C TYR A 126 -11.43 -9.41 13.20
N HIS A 127 -12.22 -10.43 12.84
CA HIS A 127 -12.52 -11.55 13.74
C HIS A 127 -11.42 -12.59 13.58
N PHE A 128 -10.51 -12.65 14.55
CA PHE A 128 -9.50 -13.71 14.63
C PHE A 128 -10.05 -15.00 15.23
N GLU A 129 -11.31 -14.99 15.66
CA GLU A 129 -11.97 -16.04 16.44
C GLU A 129 -13.37 -16.34 15.87
N GLN A 130 -13.45 -17.20 14.87
CA GLN A 130 -14.64 -18.00 14.55
C GLN A 130 -14.13 -19.42 14.15
N PRO A 131 -14.83 -20.49 14.56
CA PRO A 131 -14.31 -21.87 14.64
C PRO A 131 -13.91 -22.52 13.31
#